data_AF-A0A0Q5I2E7-F1
#
_entry.id   AF-A0A0Q5I2E7-F1
#
_cell.length_a   1.000
_cell.length_b   1.000
_cell.length_c   1.000
_cell.angle_alpha   90.00
_cell.angle_beta   90.00
_cell.angle_gamma   90.00
#
_symmetry.space_group_name_H-M   'P 1'
#
loop_
_entity.id
_entity.type
_entity.pdbx_description
1 polymer ?
#
loop_
_entity_poly.entity_id
_entity_poly.type
_entity_poly.pdbx_seq_one_letter_code
_entity_poly.pdbx_strand_id
1 'polypeptide(L)'
;MGVPLPILARRLRRDERTVRDWINARTRVPWWVPEILRLQQIEADVRQRQMGMGALAPRLGIVSADVVTLADVKKPAQGGPDQAPPIPSFISCAS
;
A
#
# COMPACT_ATOMS: atom_id res chain seq x y z
N MET A 1 -16.54 -6.13 -2.04
CA MET A 1 -15.98 -7.47 -1.80
C MET A 1 -16.14 -7.79 -0.32
N GLY A 2 -16.98 -8.78 0.03
CA GLY A 2 -17.20 -9.18 1.42
C GLY A 2 -16.03 -10.02 1.96
N VAL A 3 -15.75 -9.91 3.26
CA VAL A 3 -14.79 -10.80 3.94
C VAL A 3 -15.39 -12.21 3.97
N PRO A 4 -14.68 -13.26 3.52
CA PRO A 4 -15.23 -14.61 3.55
C PRO A 4 -15.42 -15.07 5.01
N LEU A 5 -16.54 -15.73 5.26
CA LEU A 5 -16.95 -16.24 6.58
C LEU A 5 -15.86 -16.99 7.35
N PRO A 6 -15.08 -17.93 6.76
CA PRO A 6 -14.00 -18.63 7.46
C PRO A 6 -12.88 -17.71 7.95
N ILE A 7 -12.63 -16.60 7.26
CA ILE A 7 -11.62 -15.62 7.68
C ILE A 7 -12.17 -14.77 8.83
N LEU A 8 -13.44 -14.37 8.74
CA LEU A 8 -14.10 -13.60 9.79
C LEU A 8 -14.18 -14.39 11.11
N ALA A 9 -14.54 -15.67 11.02
CA ALA A 9 -14.53 -16.61 12.14
C ALA A 9 -13.16 -16.71 12.82
N ARG A 10 -12.09 -16.87 12.01
CA ARG A 10 -10.70 -16.88 12.51
C ARG A 10 -10.30 -15.56 13.18
N ARG A 11 -10.65 -14.40 12.59
CA ARG A 11 -10.36 -13.07 13.15
C ARG A 11 -11.05 -12.85 14.50
N LEU A 12 -12.30 -13.32 14.63
CA LEU A 12 -13.07 -13.21 15.86
C LEU A 12 -12.80 -14.36 16.85
N ARG A 13 -11.97 -15.34 16.48
CA ARG A 13 -11.69 -16.57 17.25
C ARG A 13 -12.97 -17.30 17.68
N ARG A 14 -13.92 -17.41 16.75
CA ARG A 14 -15.23 -18.06 16.97
C ARG A 14 -15.56 -19.01 15.84
N ASP A 15 -16.49 -19.93 16.11
CA ASP A 15 -17.00 -20.86 15.11
C ASP A 15 -17.73 -20.14 13.98
N GLU A 16 -17.58 -20.65 12.76
CA GLU A 16 -18.26 -20.11 11.58
C GLU A 16 -19.78 -20.12 11.72
N ARG A 17 -20.33 -21.14 12.40
CA ARG A 17 -21.77 -21.23 12.68
C ARG A 17 -22.25 -20.04 13.50
N THR A 18 -21.55 -19.72 14.59
CA THR A 18 -21.90 -18.59 15.47
C THR A 18 -21.83 -17.26 14.73
N VAL A 19 -20.78 -17.06 13.92
CA VAL A 19 -20.64 -15.85 13.09
C VAL A 19 -21.74 -15.77 12.03
N ARG A 20 -22.13 -16.91 11.44
CA ARG A 20 -23.26 -16.99 10.50
C ARG A 20 -24.58 -16.62 11.16
N ASP A 21 -24.81 -17.09 12.39
CA ASP A 21 -26.01 -16.77 13.15
C ASP A 21 -26.10 -15.28 13.48
N TRP A 22 -24.96 -14.63 13.75
CA TRP A 22 -24.88 -13.18 13.94
C TRP A 22 -25.19 -12.41 12.66
N ILE A 23 -24.61 -12.80 11.52
CA ILE A 23 -24.85 -12.13 10.22
C ILE A 23 -26.31 -12.29 9.78
N ASN A 24 -26.91 -13.45 10.03
CA ASN A 24 -28.30 -13.73 9.71
C ASN A 24 -29.27 -13.19 10.78
N ALA A 25 -28.78 -12.44 11.78
CA ALA A 25 -29.55 -11.90 12.89
C ALA A 25 -30.37 -12.95 13.68
N ARG A 26 -29.97 -14.23 13.63
CA ARG A 26 -30.59 -15.32 14.42
C ARG A 26 -30.26 -15.22 15.90
N THR A 27 -29.10 -14.66 16.21
CA THR A 27 -28.60 -14.44 17.57
C THR A 27 -28.13 -13.01 17.70
N ARG A 28 -28.33 -12.40 18.89
CA ARG A 28 -27.84 -11.04 19.17
C ARG A 28 -26.33 -10.98 19.04
N VAL A 29 -25.85 -10.00 18.27
CA VAL A 29 -24.42 -9.71 18.14
C VAL A 29 -23.90 -9.15 19.47
N PRO A 30 -22.85 -9.74 20.06
CA PRO A 30 -22.20 -9.18 21.25
C PRO A 30 -21.63 -7.77 20.96
N TRP A 31 -21.73 -6.86 21.94
CA TRP A 31 -21.32 -5.46 21.78
C TRP A 31 -19.84 -5.28 21.41
N TRP A 32 -18.97 -6.22 21.77
CA TRP A 32 -17.54 -6.18 21.45
C TRP A 32 -17.23 -6.54 20.00
N VAL A 33 -18.11 -7.27 19.29
CA VAL A 33 -17.83 -7.75 17.92
C VAL A 33 -17.63 -6.58 16.95
N PRO A 34 -18.53 -5.59 16.88
CA PRO A 34 -18.32 -4.41 16.04
C PRO A 34 -17.06 -3.64 16.42
N GLU A 35 -16.75 -3.55 17.72
CA GLU A 35 -15.61 -2.78 18.21
C GLU A 35 -14.28 -3.42 17.78
N ILE A 36 -14.14 -4.75 17.90
CA ILE A 36 -12.96 -5.47 17.42
C ILE A 36 -12.79 -5.31 15.90
N LEU A 37 -13.88 -5.40 15.13
CA LEU A 37 -13.81 -5.21 13.68
C LEU A 37 -13.41 -3.78 13.30
N ARG A 38 -13.90 -2.79 14.05
CA ARG A 38 -13.51 -1.39 13.89
C ARG A 38 -12.02 -1.18 14.16
N LEU A 39 -11.48 -1.75 15.24
CA LEU A 39 -10.06 -1.66 15.57
C LEU A 39 -9.19 -2.31 14.48
N GLN A 40 -9.58 -3.49 13.99
CA GLN A 40 -8.85 -4.16 12.90
C GLN A 40 -8.83 -3.33 11.62
N GLN A 41 -9.92 -2.62 11.31
CA GLN A 41 -9.98 -1.73 10.16
C GLN A 41 -9.03 -0.55 10.34
N ILE A 42 -9.04 0.12 11.49
CA ILE A 42 -8.14 1.24 11.79
C ILE A 42 -6.68 0.79 11.73
N GLU A 43 -6.34 -0.36 12.31
CA GLU A 43 -4.99 -0.92 12.24
C GLU A 43 -4.56 -1.19 10.79
N ALA A 44 -5.44 -1.77 9.97
CA ALA A 44 -5.16 -2.01 8.57
C ALA A 44 -4.92 -0.70 7.82
N ASP A 45 -5.74 0.32 8.06
CA ASP A 45 -5.61 1.65 7.45
C ASP A 45 -4.30 2.34 7.86
N VAL A 46 -3.92 2.26 9.13
CA VAL A 46 -2.67 2.83 9.63
C VAL A 46 -1.47 2.11 9.02
N ARG A 47 -1.47 0.76 8.98
CA ARG A 47 -0.42 -0.02 8.32
C ARG A 47 -0.30 0.31 6.83
N GLN A 48 -1.43 0.46 6.14
CA GLN A 48 -1.49 0.85 4.72
C GLN A 48 -0.83 2.23 4.50
N ARG A 49 -1.12 3.21 5.37
CA ARG A 49 -0.51 4.54 5.32
C ARG A 49 1.00 4.48 5.58
N GLN A 50 1.43 3.73 6.59
CA GLN A 50 2.84 3.57 6.95
C GLN A 50 3.67 2.91 5.83
N MET A 51 3.07 1.96 5.11
CA MET A 51 3.74 1.29 3.98
C MET A 51 3.71 2.11 2.68
N GLY A 52 3.29 3.39 2.71
CA GLY A 52 3.17 4.24 1.51
C GLY A 52 2.05 3.83 0.54
N MET A 53 1.31 2.75 0.84
CA MET A 53 0.18 2.28 0.03
C MET A 53 -1.08 3.15 0.19
N GLY A 54 -1.14 3.98 1.24
CA GLY A 54 -2.15 5.03 1.39
C GLY A 54 -1.86 6.32 0.59
N ALA A 55 -0.68 6.42 -0.03
CA ALA A 55 -0.21 7.58 -0.78
C ALA A 55 -0.17 7.35 -2.30
N LEU A 56 -0.91 6.35 -2.81
CA LEU A 56 -1.22 6.32 -4.24
C LEU A 56 -2.32 7.35 -4.49
N ALA A 57 -1.86 8.53 -4.90
CA ALA A 57 -2.61 9.73 -5.18
C ALA A 57 -3.98 9.46 -5.82
N PRO A 58 -5.08 10.07 -5.34
CA PRO A 58 -6.08 10.46 -6.30
C PRO A 58 -5.36 11.44 -7.22
N ARG A 59 -5.21 11.05 -8.49
CA ARG A 59 -5.16 12.00 -9.57
C ARG A 59 -6.45 12.81 -9.49
N LEU A 60 -6.46 13.80 -8.59
CA LEU A 60 -7.48 14.82 -8.53
C LEU A 60 -7.45 15.47 -9.90
N GLY A 61 -8.52 15.23 -10.65
CA GLY A 61 -8.64 15.65 -12.03
C GLY A 61 -8.45 17.14 -12.19
N ILE A 62 -7.86 17.49 -13.33
CA ILE A 62 -7.95 18.76 -14.07
C ILE A 62 -8.74 19.85 -13.32
N VAL A 63 -8.00 20.78 -12.71
CA VAL A 63 -8.55 22.08 -12.31
C VAL A 63 -8.83 22.85 -13.61
N SER A 64 -10.09 23.13 -13.90
CA SER A 64 -10.45 24.06 -14.97
C SER A 64 -10.25 25.50 -14.49
N ALA A 65 -9.42 26.20 -15.26
CA ALA A 65 -9.43 27.65 -15.51
C ALA A 65 -8.69 28.62 -14.57
N ASP A 66 -7.79 28.18 -13.69
CA ASP A 66 -6.63 29.04 -13.41
C ASP A 66 -5.36 28.24 -13.07
N VAL A 67 -4.28 28.66 -13.71
CA VAL A 67 -3.06 27.88 -13.99
C VAL A 67 -2.37 27.40 -12.70
N VAL A 68 -2.19 26.08 -12.58
CA VAL A 68 -1.24 25.49 -11.62
C VAL A 68 0.00 25.06 -12.39
N THR A 69 1.09 25.82 -12.26
CA THR A 69 2.42 25.40 -12.73
C THR A 69 2.95 24.31 -11.80
N LEU A 70 2.97 23.07 -12.28
CA LEU A 70 3.71 21.98 -11.65
C LEU A 70 5.20 22.26 -11.86
N ALA A 71 5.95 22.47 -10.78
CA ALA A 71 7.38 22.72 -10.86
C ALA A 71 8.08 21.55 -11.58
N ASP A 72 8.71 21.86 -12.71
CA ASP A 72 9.55 20.94 -13.46
C ASP A 72 10.59 20.31 -12.54
N VAL A 73 10.53 18.98 -12.42
CA VAL A 73 11.62 18.20 -11.87
C VAL A 73 12.82 18.42 -12.79
N LYS A 74 13.80 19.18 -12.29
CA LYS A 74 15.10 19.41 -12.93
C LYS A 74 15.69 18.08 -13.40
N LYS A 75 15.67 17.87 -14.72
CA LYS A 75 16.35 16.77 -15.42
C LYS A 75 17.82 16.72 -14.96
N PRO A 76 18.34 15.58 -14.48
CA PRO A 76 19.77 15.47 -14.18
C PRO A 76 20.56 15.65 -15.48
N ALA A 77 21.69 16.35 -15.35
CA ALA A 77 22.54 16.81 -16.43
C ALA A 77 22.82 15.69 -17.44
N GLN A 78 22.41 15.94 -18.68
CA GLN A 78 22.71 15.09 -19.81
C GLN A 78 24.09 15.49 -20.32
N GLY A 79 25.07 14.63 -20.05
CA GLY A 79 26.40 14.72 -20.63
C GLY A 79 26.35 14.65 -22.16
N GLY A 80 27.14 15.49 -22.79
CA GLY A 80 27.56 15.41 -24.19
C GLY A 80 29.09 15.22 -24.27
N PRO A 81 29.63 14.70 -25.38
CA PRO A 81 30.53 13.56 -25.37
C PRO A 81 31.97 13.94 -25.70
N ASP A 82 32.91 13.73 -24.78
CA ASP A 82 34.27 13.31 -25.13
C ASP A 82 35.06 12.93 -23.86
N GLN A 83 35.20 11.63 -23.61
CA GLN A 83 36.33 11.03 -22.89
C GLN A 83 36.10 9.51 -22.83
N ALA A 84 36.84 8.79 -23.66
CA ALA A 84 36.97 7.34 -23.54
C ALA A 84 37.53 6.98 -22.15
N PRO A 85 37.01 5.94 -21.48
CA PRO A 85 37.63 5.48 -20.24
C PRO A 85 39.04 4.94 -20.56
N PRO A 86 40.07 5.24 -19.76
CA PRO A 86 41.37 4.61 -19.92
C PRO A 86 41.21 3.10 -19.67
N ILE A 87 41.62 2.30 -20.65
CA ILE A 87 41.72 0.84 -20.53
C ILE A 87 42.79 0.56 -19.47
N PRO A 88 42.49 -0.18 -18.38
CA PRO A 88 43.54 -0.62 -17.48
C PRO A 88 44.40 -1.66 -18.22
N SER A 89 45.65 -1.29 -18.51
CA SER A 89 46.72 -2.20 -18.88
C SER A 89 46.97 -3.16 -17.71
N PHE A 90 46.22 -4.24 -17.64
CA PHE A 90 46.60 -5.36 -16.77
C PHE A 90 47.82 -6.04 -17.37
N ILE A 91 48.96 -5.62 -16.82
CA ILE A 91 50.27 -6.21 -17.02
C ILE A 91 50.18 -7.71 -16.72
N SER A 92 50.46 -8.46 -17.76
CA SER A 92 51.09 -9.78 -17.75
C SER A 92 52.18 -9.87 -16.68
N CYS A 93 52.02 -10.75 -15.70
CA CYS A 93 53.14 -11.40 -15.01
C CYS A 93 52.86 -12.90 -14.96
N ALA A 94 53.50 -13.61 -15.89
CA ALA A 94 53.82 -15.02 -15.75
C ALA A 94 55.06 -15.12 -14.83
N SER A 95 55.03 -16.04 -13.87
CA SER A 95 56.16 -16.84 -13.38
C SER A 95 55.65 -17.80 -12.31
#